data_AF-A0A1W1H8E3-F1
#
_entry.id   AF-A0A1W1H8E3-F1
#
_cell.length_a   1.000
_cell.length_b   1.000
_cell.length_c   1.000
_cell.angle_alpha   90.00
_cell.angle_beta   90.00
_cell.angle_gamma   90.00
#
_symmetry.space_group_name_H-M   'P 1'
#
loop_
_entity.id
_entity.type
_entity.pdbx_description
1 polymer ?
#
loop_
_entity_poly.entity_id
_entity_poly.type
_entity_poly.pdbx_seq_one_letter_code
_entity_poly.pdbx_strand_id
1 'polypeptide(L)' 'MAATVIGRVKAGSGKSYEVKWDQSNRDIYVSYAGWSHVGKASSASEAMNKAEAYLYNK' A
#
# COMPACT_ATOMS: atom_id res chain seq x y z
N MET A 1 14.19 -4.70 -8.81
CA MET A 1 14.32 -4.42 -7.36
C MET A 1 13.12 -5.05 -6.66
N ALA A 2 13.23 -5.38 -5.38
CA ALA A 2 12.14 -6.01 -4.63
C ALA A 2 11.21 -4.95 -4.03
N ALA A 3 9.91 -5.27 -3.93
CA ALA A 3 8.93 -4.43 -3.25
C ALA A 3 9.34 -4.19 -1.79
N THR A 4 9.67 -2.94 -1.46
CA THR A 4 10.10 -2.54 -0.12
C THR A 4 8.90 -2.12 0.71
N VAL A 5 8.88 -2.47 1.99
CA VAL A 5 7.88 -1.93 2.92
C VAL A 5 8.18 -0.46 3.12
N ILE A 6 7.27 0.40 2.68
CA ILE A 6 7.41 1.86 2.76
C ILE A 6 6.74 2.44 4.01
N GLY A 7 5.83 1.69 4.64
CA GLY A 7 5.12 2.14 5.82
C GLY A 7 3.93 1.28 6.18
N ARG A 8 3.09 1.79 7.08
CA ARG A 8 1.83 1.16 7.50
C ARG A 8 0.73 2.20 7.45
N VAL A 9 -0.43 1.82 6.94
CA VAL A 9 -1.63 2.69 6.87
C VAL A 9 -2.75 2.07 7.67
N LYS A 10 -3.67 2.91 8.15
CA LYS A 10 -4.79 2.46 8.99
C LYS A 10 -6.05 2.39 8.16
N ALA A 11 -6.76 1.27 8.22
CA ALA A 11 -8.07 1.16 7.60
C ALA A 11 -9.14 1.84 8.46
N GLY A 12 -10.31 2.12 7.87
CA GLY A 12 -11.48 2.65 8.58
C GLY A 12 -11.93 1.76 9.75
N SER A 13 -11.62 0.46 9.69
CA SER A 13 -11.84 -0.52 10.77
C SER A 13 -10.86 -0.43 11.96
N GLY A 14 -9.93 0.54 11.95
CA GLY A 14 -8.95 0.76 13.02
C GLY A 14 -7.73 -0.17 13.00
N LYS A 15 -7.71 -1.13 12.07
CA LYS A 15 -6.58 -2.05 11.84
C LYS A 15 -5.49 -1.39 11.01
N SER A 16 -4.23 -1.70 11.32
CA SER A 16 -3.07 -1.21 10.59
C SER A 16 -2.56 -2.27 9.62
N TYR A 17 -2.26 -1.87 8.38
CA TYR A 17 -1.79 -2.75 7.32
C TYR A 17 -0.48 -2.23 6.75
N GLU A 18 0.45 -3.15 6.49
CA GLU A 18 1.74 -2.80 5.88
C GLU A 18 1.57 -2.49 4.40
N VAL A 19 2.26 -1.44 3.94
CA VAL A 19 2.29 -1.03 2.55
C VAL A 19 3.66 -1.35 1.99
N LYS A 20 3.65 -2.08 0.88
CA LYS A 20 4.82 -2.33 0.04
C LYS A 20 4.69 -1.54 -1.25
N TRP A 21 5.81 -1.00 -1.70
CA TRP A 21 5.91 -0.39 -3.01
C TRP A 21 7.13 -0.92 -3.74
N ASP A 22 6.90 -1.31 -4.99
CA ASP A 22 7.95 -1.77 -5.89
C ASP A 22 8.36 -0.60 -6.79
N GLN A 23 9.58 -0.09 -6.61
CA GLN A 23 10.06 1.02 -7.42
C GLN A 23 10.32 0.61 -8.89
N SER A 24 10.57 -0.67 -9.18
CA SER A 24 10.82 -1.14 -10.54
C SER A 24 9.55 -1.11 -11.38
N ASN A 25 8.44 -1.64 -10.85
CA ASN A 25 7.16 -1.71 -11.57
C ASN A 25 6.15 -0.63 -11.16
N ARG A 26 6.51 0.16 -10.15
CA ARG A 26 5.68 1.19 -9.52
C ARG A 26 4.44 0.62 -8.83
N ASP A 27 4.38 -0.70 -8.62
CA ASP A 27 3.22 -1.38 -8.05
C ASP A 27 3.17 -1.26 -6.53
N ILE A 28 1.96 -1.08 -6.01
CA ILE A 28 1.65 -0.91 -4.60
C ILE A 28 0.92 -2.15 -4.11
N TYR A 29 1.34 -2.66 -2.98
CA TYR A 29 0.73 -3.79 -2.32
C TYR A 29 0.42 -3.45 -0.87
N VAL A 30 -0.69 -3.96 -0.36
CA VAL A 30 -1.11 -3.79 1.03
C VAL A 30 -1.28 -5.15 1.68
N SER A 31 -0.83 -5.29 2.92
CA SER A 31 -0.89 -6.54 3.69
C SER A 31 -2.29 -6.84 4.25
N TYR A 32 -3.34 -6.65 3.44
CA TYR A 32 -4.72 -6.95 3.81
C TYR A 32 -5.06 -8.41 3.49
N ALA A 33 -5.15 -9.24 4.53
CA ALA A 33 -5.43 -10.69 4.42
C ALA A 33 -4.52 -11.42 3.40
N GLY A 34 -3.26 -10.99 3.31
CA GLY A 34 -2.32 -11.32 2.23
C GLY A 34 -1.82 -10.03 1.56
N TRP A 35 -1.05 -10.17 0.47
CA TRP A 35 -0.62 -9.00 -0.32
C TRP A 35 -1.66 -8.69 -1.39
N SER A 36 -2.52 -7.71 -1.13
CA SER A 36 -3.48 -7.19 -2.10
C SER A 36 -2.82 -6.09 -2.93
N HIS A 37 -2.91 -6.22 -4.26
CA HIS A 37 -2.48 -5.16 -5.18
C HIS A 37 -3.47 -3.99 -5.12
N VAL A 38 -2.95 -2.78 -4.88
CA VAL A 38 -3.74 -1.55 -4.79
C VAL A 38 -3.74 -0.81 -6.13
N GLY A 39 -2.59 -0.79 -6.81
CA GLY A 39 -2.40 -0.04 -8.04
C GLY A 39 -0.95 0.39 -8.24
N LYS A 40 -0.73 1.45 -9.00
CA LYS A 40 0.61 2.01 -9.26
C LYS A 40 0.78 3.40 -8.68
N ALA A 41 1.98 3.71 -8.18
CA ALA A 41 2.39 5.03 -7.68
C ALA A 41 3.78 5.39 -8.17
N SER A 42 3.98 6.67 -8.46
CA SER A 42 5.29 7.17 -8.93
C SER A 42 6.26 7.40 -7.77
N SER A 43 5.76 7.47 -6.54
CA SER A 43 6.53 7.76 -5.32
C SER A 43 5.99 7.00 -4.12
N ALA A 44 6.84 6.74 -3.12
CA ALA A 44 6.43 6.11 -1.86
C ALA A 44 5.30 6.87 -1.14
N SER A 45 5.33 8.20 -1.14
CA SER A 45 4.28 9.02 -0.51
C SER A 45 2.92 8.88 -1.22
N GLU A 46 2.93 8.83 -2.56
CA GLU A 46 1.72 8.59 -3.36
C GLU A 46 1.20 7.15 -3.15
N ALA A 47 2.12 6.19 -3.01
CA ALA A 47 1.78 4.80 -2.72
C ALA A 47 1.06 4.67 -1.38
N MET A 48 1.53 5.36 -0.33
CA MET A 48 0.86 5.37 0.97
C MET A 48 -0.53 5.99 0.89
N ASN A 49 -0.69 7.14 0.23
CA ASN A 49 -2.00 7.78 0.05
C ASN A 49 -3.01 6.85 -0.67
N LYS A 50 -2.57 6.19 -1.74
CA LYS A 50 -3.42 5.23 -2.47
C LYS A 50 -3.76 4.00 -1.63
N ALA A 51 -2.80 3.47 -0.89
CA ALA A 51 -3.02 2.34 0.00
C ALA A 51 -4.01 2.66 1.13
N GLU A 52 -3.89 3.85 1.72
CA GLU A 52 -4.82 4.33 2.74
C GLU A 52 -6.22 4.51 2.16
N ALA A 53 -6.36 5.19 1.02
CA ALA A 53 -7.65 5.37 0.35
C ALA A 53 -8.30 4.01 -0.01
N TYR A 54 -7.52 3.05 -0.50
CA TYR A 54 -8.00 1.70 -0.80
C TYR A 54 -8.54 0.97 0.43
N LEU A 55 -7.87 1.13 1.58
CA LEU A 55 -8.27 0.51 2.84
C LEU A 55 -9.40 1.27 3.56
N TYR A 56 -9.57 2.55 3.26
CA TYR A 56 -10.62 3.37 3.83
C TYR A 56 -11.95 3.19 3.08
N ASN A 57 -11.91 2.95 1.76
CA ASN A 57 -13.09 2.77 0.93
C ASN A 57 -13.69 1.35 1.00
N LYS A 58 -13.05 0.41 1.70
CA LYS A 58 -13.36 -1.03 1.66
C LYS A 58 -13.79 -1.56 3.03
#